data_AF-A0A645J425-F1
#
_entry.id   AF-A0A645J425-F1
#
_cell.length_a   1.000
_cell.length_b   1.000
_cell.length_c   1.000
_cell.angle_alpha   90.00
_cell.angle_beta   90.00
_cell.angle_gamma   90.00
#
_symmetry.space_group_name_H-M   'P 1'
#
loop_
_entity.id
_entity.type
_entity.pdbx_description
1 polymer ?
#
loop_
_entity_poly.entity_id
_entity_poly.type
_entity_poly.pdbx_seq_one_letter_code
_entity_poly.pdbx_strand_id
1 'polypeptide(L)'
;MDFTRPAPIGSRFKELGGSPAGYDHNFVIDNYDGKTPRFAASVRDPESGRVMEAWTTEPGVQLYTANFLDGSLTGKGGQRYIQHCGFCLETQHFPDSINKPQFPSVILRPGSVYTQTTIYKFLTQ
;
A
#
# COMPACT_ATOMS: atom_id res chain seq x y z
N MET A 1 11.39 9.20 0.36
CA MET A 1 10.03 9.14 -0.21
C MET A 1 9.09 9.84 0.76
N ASP A 2 8.29 10.82 0.32
CA ASP A 2 7.38 11.57 1.21
C ASP A 2 6.00 11.77 0.57
N PHE A 3 4.99 11.10 1.14
CA PHE A 3 3.58 11.22 0.78
C PHE A 3 2.72 11.84 1.91
N THR A 4 3.35 12.51 2.88
CA THR A 4 2.62 13.26 3.93
C THR A 4 1.88 14.47 3.34
N ARG A 5 2.23 14.87 2.11
CA ARG A 5 1.46 15.77 1.27
C ARG A 5 1.05 15.06 -0.02
N PRO A 6 -0.18 15.28 -0.52
CA PRO A 6 -0.63 14.66 -1.76
C PRO A 6 0.29 14.99 -2.94
N ALA A 7 0.60 13.97 -3.74
CA ALA A 7 1.36 14.10 -4.98
C ALA A 7 0.86 13.05 -5.99
N PRO A 8 0.95 13.30 -7.31
CA PRO A 8 0.66 12.28 -8.31
C PRO A 8 1.56 11.07 -8.09
N ILE A 9 1.00 9.86 -8.08
CA ILE A 9 1.73 8.63 -7.77
C ILE A 9 2.97 8.45 -8.66
N GLY A 10 2.87 8.75 -9.96
CA GLY A 10 4.01 8.61 -10.89
C GLY A 10 5.04 9.73 -10.84
N SER A 11 4.79 10.83 -10.10
CA SER A 11 5.58 12.07 -10.21
C SER A 11 7.07 11.90 -9.89
N ARG A 12 7.43 10.91 -9.07
CA ARG A 12 8.82 10.68 -8.62
C ARG A 12 9.40 9.35 -9.09
N PHE A 13 8.78 8.63 -10.02
CA PHE A 13 9.31 7.32 -10.47
C PHE A 13 10.74 7.42 -11.00
N LYS A 14 11.07 8.49 -11.73
CA LYS A 14 12.43 8.72 -12.25
C LYS A 14 13.47 8.89 -11.14
N GLU A 15 13.09 9.39 -9.97
CA GLU A 15 13.99 9.62 -8.83
C GLU A 15 14.29 8.33 -8.06
N LEU A 16 13.39 7.33 -8.13
CA LEU A 16 13.53 6.05 -7.42
C LEU A 16 14.59 5.15 -8.05
N GLY A 17 14.93 5.37 -9.32
CA GLY A 17 15.74 4.43 -10.09
C GLY A 17 15.03 3.07 -10.25
N GLY A 18 15.82 2.02 -10.50
CA GLY A 18 15.32 0.68 -10.74
C GLY A 18 14.84 0.43 -12.18
N SER A 19 14.69 -0.84 -12.53
CA SER A 19 14.20 -1.28 -13.83
C SER A 19 13.31 -2.52 -13.63
N PRO A 20 11.98 -2.38 -13.60
CA PRO A 20 11.20 -1.16 -13.84
C PRO A 20 11.16 -0.18 -12.65
N ALA A 21 11.09 1.12 -12.94
CA ALA A 21 10.93 2.15 -11.92
C ALA A 21 9.49 2.19 -11.39
N GLY A 22 9.32 2.44 -10.09
CA GLY A 22 8.01 2.53 -9.44
C GLY A 22 8.12 2.30 -7.94
N TYR A 23 7.00 2.42 -7.22
CA TYR A 23 6.98 2.04 -5.81
C TYR A 23 6.79 0.53 -5.69
N ASP A 24 7.60 -0.06 -4.82
CA ASP A 24 7.41 -1.36 -4.21
C ASP A 24 8.02 -1.31 -2.80
N HIS A 25 7.45 -0.45 -1.97
CA HIS A 25 8.03 -0.10 -0.67
C HIS A 25 6.97 -0.13 0.43
N ASN A 26 7.41 -0.58 1.60
CA ASN A 26 6.64 -0.48 2.83
C ASN A 26 6.78 0.92 3.43
N PHE A 27 5.66 1.62 3.58
CA PHE A 27 5.57 2.86 4.34
C PHE A 27 5.19 2.56 5.79
N VAL A 28 5.91 3.17 6.73
CA VAL A 28 5.64 3.05 8.17
C VAL A 28 4.49 3.99 8.53
N ILE A 29 3.50 3.47 9.25
CA ILE A 29 2.33 4.24 9.71
C ILE A 29 2.64 4.79 11.11
N ASP A 30 2.53 6.11 11.25
CA ASP A 30 2.74 6.79 12.53
C ASP A 30 1.67 6.43 13.56
N ASN A 31 2.07 6.35 14.83
CA ASN A 31 1.17 6.16 15.98
C ASN A 31 0.31 4.88 15.91
N TYR A 32 0.81 3.81 15.26
CA TYR A 32 0.17 2.50 15.31
C TYR A 32 0.21 1.95 16.75
N ASP A 33 -0.89 1.35 17.20
CA ASP A 33 -1.00 0.70 18.52
C ASP A 33 -1.48 -0.75 18.44
N GLY A 34 -1.72 -1.25 17.22
CA GLY A 34 -2.23 -2.59 16.94
C GLY A 34 -3.70 -2.82 17.31
N LYS A 35 -4.43 -1.79 17.76
CA LYS A 35 -5.79 -1.92 18.32
C LYS A 35 -6.82 -1.07 17.56
N THR A 36 -6.46 0.17 17.24
CA THR A 36 -7.37 1.12 16.59
C THR A 36 -6.91 1.35 15.15
N PRO A 37 -7.79 1.21 14.14
CA PRO A 37 -7.43 1.56 12.78
C PRO A 37 -6.92 3.01 12.68
N ARG A 38 -5.70 3.17 12.19
CA ARG A 38 -5.06 4.47 11.89
C ARG A 38 -5.14 4.75 10.40
N PHE A 39 -5.17 6.04 10.05
CA PHE A 39 -5.12 6.47 8.65
C PHE A 39 -3.78 6.04 8.04
N ALA A 40 -3.83 5.25 6.97
CA ALA A 40 -2.64 4.76 6.29
C ALA A 40 -2.36 5.56 5.01
N ALA A 41 -3.39 5.77 4.19
CA ALA A 41 -3.25 6.49 2.91
C ALA A 41 -4.59 7.00 2.41
N SER A 42 -4.53 8.00 1.52
CA SER A 42 -5.65 8.42 0.68
C SER A 42 -5.18 8.50 -0.77
N VAL A 43 -6.02 8.01 -1.68
CA VAL A 43 -5.80 8.10 -3.13
C VAL A 43 -7.01 8.78 -3.74
N ARG A 44 -6.76 9.82 -4.52
CA ARG A 44 -7.78 10.56 -5.27
C ARG A 44 -7.52 10.43 -6.76
N ASP A 45 -8.57 10.14 -7.51
CA ASP A 45 -8.61 10.35 -8.94
C ASP A 45 -9.32 11.68 -9.24
N PRO A 46 -8.60 12.73 -9.68
CA PRO A 46 -9.19 14.02 -9.94
C PRO A 46 -10.23 14.05 -11.05
N GLU A 47 -10.13 13.16 -12.03
CA GLU A 47 -11.02 13.15 -13.19
C GLU A 47 -12.40 12.62 -12.83
N SER A 48 -12.46 11.49 -12.11
CA SER A 48 -13.74 10.92 -11.68
C SER A 48 -14.26 11.46 -10.34
N GLY A 49 -13.43 12.19 -9.59
CA GLY A 49 -13.73 12.64 -8.23
C GLY A 49 -13.72 11.53 -7.18
N ARG A 50 -13.38 10.29 -7.55
CA ARG A 50 -13.32 9.16 -6.62
C ARG A 50 -12.17 9.34 -5.64
N VAL A 51 -12.44 9.03 -4.38
CA VAL A 51 -11.45 8.98 -3.31
C VAL A 51 -11.55 7.65 -2.60
N MET A 52 -10.40 7.03 -2.32
CA MET A 52 -10.28 5.85 -1.47
C MET A 52 -9.33 6.18 -0.32
N GLU A 53 -9.81 6.02 0.91
CA GLU A 53 -8.97 6.06 2.11
C GLU A 53 -8.74 4.63 2.61
N ALA A 54 -7.51 4.33 3.04
CA ALA A 54 -7.16 3.11 3.74
C ALA A 54 -6.89 3.42 5.21
N TRP A 55 -7.54 2.68 6.11
CA TRP A 55 -7.32 2.72 7.54
C TRP A 55 -6.98 1.33 8.05
N THR A 56 -6.02 1.19 8.96
CA THR A 56 -5.59 -0.15 9.40
C THR A 56 -5.02 -0.20 10.80
N THR A 57 -5.14 -1.36 11.45
CA THR A 57 -4.43 -1.67 12.71
C THR A 57 -2.98 -2.14 12.48
N GLU A 58 -2.60 -2.41 11.23
CA GLU A 58 -1.26 -2.84 10.86
C GLU A 58 -0.24 -1.68 10.97
N PRO A 59 1.05 -1.97 11.23
CA PRO A 59 2.06 -0.94 11.42
C PRO A 59 2.56 -0.33 10.11
N GLY A 60 2.33 -0.97 8.96
CA GLY A 60 2.81 -0.52 7.66
C GLY A 60 1.81 -0.73 6.53
N VAL A 61 2.12 -0.11 5.39
CA VAL A 61 1.40 -0.29 4.12
C VAL A 61 2.39 -0.39 2.97
N GLN A 62 2.37 -1.50 2.22
CA GLN A 62 3.10 -1.63 0.98
C GLN A 62 2.38 -0.83 -0.10
N LEU A 63 3.08 0.12 -0.71
CA LEU A 63 2.65 0.73 -1.96
C LEU A 63 3.38 0.05 -3.11
N TYR A 64 2.65 -0.72 -3.91
CA TYR A 64 3.14 -1.33 -5.14
C TYR A 64 2.42 -0.75 -6.35
N THR A 65 3.15 -0.24 -7.35
CA THR A 65 2.58 0.44 -8.52
C THR A 65 2.54 -0.41 -9.79
N ALA A 66 2.25 -1.70 -9.65
CA ALA A 66 2.09 -2.62 -10.78
C ALA A 66 3.29 -2.60 -11.76
N ASN A 67 4.50 -2.53 -11.21
CA ASN A 67 5.72 -2.25 -11.99
C ASN A 67 6.03 -3.37 -12.99
N PHE A 68 5.67 -4.61 -12.64
CA PHE A 68 6.02 -5.82 -13.40
C PHE A 68 4.90 -6.36 -14.29
N LEU A 69 3.75 -5.69 -14.38
CA LEU A 69 2.74 -6.07 -15.36
C LEU A 69 3.22 -5.71 -16.77
N ASP A 70 3.21 -6.68 -17.69
CA ASP A 70 3.77 -6.54 -19.04
C ASP A 70 2.69 -6.50 -20.14
N GLY A 71 1.42 -6.52 -19.75
CA GLY A 71 0.28 -6.57 -20.68
C GLY A 71 0.01 -7.96 -21.24
N SER A 72 0.71 -9.02 -20.85
CA SER A 72 0.39 -10.39 -21.31
C SER A 72 -0.99 -10.86 -20.83
N LEU A 73 -1.45 -10.33 -19.69
CA LEU A 73 -2.76 -10.61 -19.11
C LEU A 73 -3.84 -9.72 -19.72
N THR A 74 -4.90 -10.36 -20.24
CA THR A 74 -6.15 -9.68 -20.62
C THR A 74 -7.16 -9.84 -19.49
N GLY A 75 -7.55 -8.71 -18.93
CA GLY A 75 -8.47 -8.61 -17.80
C GLY A 75 -9.93 -8.40 -18.21
N LYS A 76 -10.70 -7.90 -17.23
CA LYS A 76 -12.14 -7.64 -17.41
C LYS A 76 -12.37 -6.59 -18.50
N GLY A 77 -13.43 -6.77 -19.29
CA GLY A 77 -13.76 -5.86 -20.40
C GLY A 77 -12.72 -5.85 -21.52
N GLY A 78 -11.89 -6.88 -21.64
CA GLY A 78 -10.85 -6.98 -22.68
C GLY A 78 -9.63 -6.08 -22.45
N GLN A 79 -9.53 -5.43 -21.28
CA GLN A 79 -8.43 -4.51 -20.97
C GLN A 79 -7.15 -5.28 -20.66
N ARG A 80 -6.04 -4.93 -21.33
CA ARG A 80 -4.72 -5.47 -21.00
C ARG A 80 -4.18 -4.79 -19.74
N TYR A 81 -3.65 -5.59 -18.82
CA TYR A 81 -3.02 -5.05 -17.62
C TYR A 81 -1.54 -4.77 -17.89
N ILE A 82 -1.24 -3.51 -18.23
CA ILE A 82 0.11 -3.02 -18.55
C ILE A 82 0.81 -2.47 -17.30
N GLN A 83 2.10 -2.20 -17.44
CA GLN A 83 2.89 -1.55 -16.41
C GLN A 83 2.21 -0.28 -15.90
N HIS A 84 2.12 -0.15 -14.58
CA HIS A 84 1.49 0.99 -13.88
C HIS A 84 -0.02 1.17 -14.14
N CYS A 85 -0.72 0.15 -14.64
CA CYS A 85 -2.18 0.22 -14.84
C CYS A 85 -2.99 0.14 -13.54
N GLY A 86 -2.33 0.02 -12.39
CA GLY A 86 -2.95 -0.09 -11.09
C GLY A 86 -1.93 0.06 -9.97
N PHE A 87 -2.42 0.01 -8.74
CA PHE A 87 -1.59 0.02 -7.54
C PHE A 87 -2.21 -0.84 -6.45
N CYS A 88 -1.39 -1.26 -5.49
CA CYS A 88 -1.81 -1.93 -4.27
C CYS A 88 -1.51 -1.04 -3.05
N LEU A 89 -2.35 -1.17 -2.02
CA LEU A 89 -2.09 -0.68 -0.67
C LEU A 89 -2.19 -1.87 0.28
N GLU A 90 -1.08 -2.57 0.49
CA GLU A 90 -1.10 -3.82 1.25
C GLU A 90 -0.78 -3.51 2.71
N THR A 91 -1.81 -3.39 3.54
CA THR A 91 -1.65 -3.12 4.97
C THR A 91 -1.08 -4.35 5.68
N GLN A 92 0.05 -4.19 6.36
CA GLN A 92 0.84 -5.32 6.86
C GLN A 92 1.85 -4.94 7.95
N HIS A 93 2.43 -5.96 8.58
CA HIS A 93 3.69 -5.84 9.30
C HIS A 93 4.82 -5.58 8.30
N PHE A 94 5.91 -4.99 8.78
CA PHE A 94 7.02 -4.67 7.87
C PHE A 94 7.57 -5.95 7.21
N PRO A 95 7.91 -5.90 5.92
CA PRO A 95 8.61 -7.00 5.28
C PRO A 95 9.86 -7.40 6.07
N ASP A 96 10.15 -8.70 6.10
CA ASP A 96 11.31 -9.26 6.79
C ASP A 96 11.33 -9.09 8.33
N SER A 97 10.20 -8.71 8.95
CA SER A 97 10.10 -8.53 10.42
C SER A 97 10.59 -9.73 11.24
N ILE A 98 10.45 -10.96 10.73
CA ILE A 98 10.94 -12.16 11.44
C ILE A 98 12.47 -12.17 11.63
N ASN A 99 13.21 -11.51 10.73
CA ASN A 99 14.68 -11.43 10.74
C ASN A 99 15.19 -10.07 11.25
N LYS A 100 14.29 -9.16 11.65
CA LYS A 100 14.62 -7.81 12.11
C LYS A 100 14.03 -7.59 13.51
N PRO A 101 14.76 -7.94 14.59
CA PRO A 101 14.25 -7.87 15.97
C PRO A 101 13.74 -6.48 16.42
N GLN A 102 14.17 -5.42 15.75
CA GLN A 102 13.72 -4.05 16.00
C GLN A 102 12.37 -3.70 15.32
N PHE A 103 11.86 -4.56 14.44
CA PHE A 103 10.55 -4.38 13.81
C PHE A 103 9.43 -4.97 14.69
N PRO A 104 8.17 -4.56 14.49
CA PRO A 104 7.02 -5.18 15.12
C PRO A 104 7.04 -6.70 14.95
N SER A 105 6.93 -7.43 16.06
CA SER A 105 6.98 -8.89 16.06
C SER A 105 5.83 -9.48 15.22
N VAL A 106 6.17 -10.44 14.37
CA VAL A 106 5.23 -11.22 13.56
C VAL A 106 4.96 -12.62 14.15
N ILE A 107 5.53 -12.92 15.32
CA ILE A 107 5.41 -14.25 15.94
C ILE A 107 4.08 -14.37 16.68
N LEU A 108 3.21 -15.27 16.21
CA LEU A 108 2.04 -15.71 16.95
C LEU A 108 2.38 -16.97 17.77
N ARG A 109 2.20 -16.92 19.09
CA ARG A 109 2.46 -18.05 19.99
C ARG A 109 1.19 -18.89 20.23
N PRO A 110 1.31 -20.18 20.57
CA PRO A 110 0.16 -21.00 20.95
C PRO A 110 -0.71 -20.33 22.02
N GLY A 111 -2.03 -20.41 21.85
CA GLY A 111 -3.00 -19.78 22.76
C GLY A 111 -3.21 -18.27 22.54
N SER A 112 -2.41 -17.62 21.70
CA SER A 112 -2.62 -16.22 21.31
C SER A 112 -3.56 -16.14 20.10
N VAL A 113 -4.32 -15.04 20.00
CA VAL A 113 -5.16 -14.75 18.84
C VAL A 113 -4.54 -13.57 18.09
N TYR A 114 -4.35 -13.74 16.79
CA TYR A 114 -3.99 -12.64 15.90
C TYR A 114 -5.27 -12.04 15.30
N THR A 115 -5.39 -10.72 15.41
CA THR A 115 -6.47 -9.96 14.79
C THR A 115 -5.88 -8.73 14.16
N GLN A 116 -6.37 -8.39 12.97
CA GLN A 116 -6.10 -7.13 12.31
C GLN A 116 -7.35 -6.63 11.60
N THR A 117 -7.38 -5.36 11.25
CA THR A 117 -8.49 -4.75 10.53
C THR A 117 -7.94 -3.75 9.53
N THR A 118 -8.45 -3.84 8.30
CA THR A 118 -8.23 -2.83 7.26
C THR A 118 -9.58 -2.40 6.69
N ILE A 119 -9.75 -1.09 6.56
CA ILE A 119 -10.97 -0.43 6.11
C ILE A 119 -10.62 0.37 4.86
N TYR A 120 -11.26 0.03 3.75
CA TYR A 120 -11.27 0.85 2.54
C TYR A 120 -12.54 1.68 2.50
N LYS A 121 -12.40 2.99 2.73
CA LYS A 121 -13.51 3.94 2.72
C LYS A 121 -13.54 4.66 1.39
N PHE A 122 -14.63 4.49 0.64
CA PHE A 122 -14.84 5.15 -0.64
C PHE A 122 -15.70 6.40 -0.47
N LEU A 123 -15.25 7.48 -1.10
CA LEU A 123 -15.83 8.81 -1.05
C LEU A 123 -15.81 9.43 -2.44
N THR A 124 -16.48 10.57 -2.59
CA THR A 124 -16.41 11.43 -3.78
C THR A 124 -16.10 12.86 -3.37
N GLN A 125 -15.35 13.58 -4.21
CA GLN A 125 -15.02 15.00 -4.04
C GLN A 125 -15.31 15.79 -5.30
#